data_AF-A0A9E1PBJ2-F1
#
_entry.id   AF-A0A9E1PBJ2-F1
#
_cell.length_a   1.000
_cell.length_b   1.000
_cell.length_c   1.000
_cell.angle_alpha   90.00
_cell.angle_beta   90.00
_cell.angle_gamma   90.00
#
_symmetry.space_group_name_H-M   'P 1'
#
loop_
_entity.id
_entity.type
_entity.pdbx_description
1 polymer ?
#
loop_
_entity_poly.entity_id
_entity_poly.type
_entity_poly.pdbx_seq_one_letter_code
_entity_poly.pdbx_strand_id
1 'polypeptide(L)'
;MSTNNDFAQRVRDMVDEVGQLPENDPRQEMVAQMIDACLKMAKEGHDTGQVKLVTHAIKEMRYGYQIFNRYKGTRKVSIYGSARTPEDHPDYFAAAEFGKQMAEADWMTITGAGDGIMKAGHEGPKREASFGLAIRLPFETTANAIIEGDHKLINFRYFFTRKLMFMTHSDAVVACPGGFGTQDELFEALTLIQT
;
A
#
# COMPACT_ATOMS: atom_id res chain seq x y z
N MET A 1 33.64 2.73 -26.54
CA MET A 1 32.52 3.66 -26.31
C MET A 1 31.22 3.27 -27.06
N SER A 2 31.16 2.22 -27.89
CA SER A 2 29.94 1.82 -28.62
C SER A 2 29.01 0.82 -27.91
N THR A 3 29.44 0.19 -26.82
CA THR A 3 28.70 -0.92 -26.16
C THR A 3 27.56 -0.46 -25.24
N ASN A 4 27.60 0.77 -24.71
CA ASN A 4 26.56 1.26 -23.80
C ASN A 4 25.28 1.68 -24.53
N ASN A 5 25.41 2.17 -25.77
CA ASN A 5 24.25 2.63 -26.55
C ASN A 5 23.42 1.45 -27.08
N ASP A 6 24.10 0.36 -27.45
CA ASP A 6 23.46 -0.91 -27.87
C ASP A 6 22.64 -1.54 -26.73
N PHE A 7 23.17 -1.53 -25.51
CA PHE A 7 22.47 -2.10 -24.36
C PHE A 7 21.21 -1.32 -23.98
N ALA A 8 21.30 0.01 -23.92
CA ALA A 8 20.15 0.87 -23.62
C ALA A 8 19.04 0.72 -24.67
N GLN A 9 19.40 0.57 -25.94
CA GLN A 9 18.44 0.31 -27.00
C GLN A 9 17.76 -1.04 -26.83
N ARG A 10 18.51 -2.11 -26.52
CA ARG A 10 17.93 -3.43 -26.26
C ARG A 10 16.95 -3.45 -25.09
N VAL A 11 17.19 -2.66 -24.05
CA VAL A 11 16.24 -2.50 -22.94
C VAL A 11 14.95 -1.83 -23.41
N ARG A 12 15.04 -0.76 -24.21
CA ARG A 12 13.87 -0.11 -24.80
C ARG A 12 13.07 -1.05 -25.69
N ASP A 13 13.74 -1.73 -26.62
CA ASP A 13 13.09 -2.67 -27.54
C ASP A 13 12.31 -3.76 -26.77
N MET A 14 12.88 -4.26 -25.67
CA MET A 14 12.22 -5.23 -24.79
C MET A 14 11.00 -4.65 -24.06
N VAL A 15 11.05 -3.36 -23.65
CA VAL A 15 9.90 -2.69 -23.05
C VAL A 15 8.78 -2.51 -24.07
N ASP A 16 9.10 -2.18 -25.31
CA ASP A 16 8.11 -2.02 -26.38
C ASP A 16 7.46 -3.34 -26.76
N GLU A 17 8.25 -4.43 -26.79
CA GLU A 17 7.75 -5.78 -27.10
C GLU A 17 6.85 -6.34 -26.00
N VAL A 18 7.25 -6.21 -24.72
CA VAL A 18 6.60 -6.92 -23.60
C VAL A 18 5.63 -6.02 -22.82
N GLY A 19 5.87 -4.71 -22.80
CA GLY A 19 5.18 -3.77 -21.92
C GLY A 19 3.72 -3.51 -22.30
N GLN A 20 3.32 -3.81 -23.54
CA GLN A 20 1.97 -3.57 -24.08
C GLN A 20 1.46 -2.14 -23.84
N LEU A 21 2.38 -1.18 -23.78
CA LEU A 21 2.06 0.23 -23.67
C LEU A 21 1.64 0.77 -25.04
N PRO A 22 0.77 1.79 -25.11
CA PRO A 22 0.49 2.49 -26.36
C PRO A 22 1.77 3.00 -27.02
N GLU A 23 1.73 3.13 -28.35
CA GLU A 23 2.85 3.68 -29.10
C GLU A 23 3.17 5.12 -28.65
N ASN A 24 4.46 5.42 -28.45
CA ASN A 24 4.97 6.70 -27.94
C ASN A 24 4.48 7.07 -26.53
N ASP A 25 4.17 6.09 -25.68
CA ASP A 25 3.78 6.34 -24.30
C ASP A 25 5.02 6.69 -23.44
N PRO A 26 5.05 7.83 -22.73
CA PRO A 26 6.21 8.25 -21.94
C PRO A 26 6.61 7.24 -20.84
N ARG A 27 5.70 6.34 -20.45
CA ARG A 27 5.98 5.27 -19.48
C ARG A 27 6.98 4.24 -20.02
N GLN A 28 7.12 4.09 -21.34
CA GLN A 28 8.09 3.16 -21.94
C GLN A 28 9.52 3.50 -21.48
N GLU A 29 9.89 4.78 -21.57
CA GLU A 29 11.20 5.26 -21.13
C GLU A 29 11.36 5.15 -19.60
N MET A 30 10.31 5.42 -18.82
CA MET A 30 10.35 5.26 -17.35
C MET A 30 10.61 3.80 -16.95
N VAL A 31 9.96 2.84 -17.62
CA VAL A 31 10.18 1.40 -17.36
C VAL A 31 11.60 1.00 -17.77
N ALA A 32 12.10 1.50 -18.90
CA ALA A 32 13.49 1.25 -19.32
C ALA A 32 14.50 1.77 -18.28
N GLN A 33 14.27 2.97 -17.73
CA GLN A 33 15.11 3.54 -16.66
C GLN A 33 15.06 2.71 -15.37
N MET A 34 13.89 2.16 -15.01
CA MET A 34 13.80 1.25 -13.86
C MET A 34 14.64 -0.02 -14.05
N ILE A 35 14.62 -0.60 -15.26
CA ILE A 35 15.42 -1.78 -15.61
C ILE A 35 16.92 -1.44 -15.54
N ASP A 36 17.33 -0.31 -16.12
CA ASP A 36 18.73 0.15 -16.08
C ASP A 36 19.21 0.37 -14.63
N ALA A 37 18.40 1.01 -13.78
CA ALA A 37 18.71 1.19 -12.37
C ALA A 37 18.91 -0.15 -11.64
N CYS A 38 18.05 -1.14 -11.89
CA CYS A 38 18.19 -2.48 -11.31
C CYS A 38 19.47 -3.18 -11.76
N LEU A 39 19.87 -3.01 -13.02
CA LEU A 39 21.09 -3.62 -13.57
C LEU A 39 22.36 -2.97 -13.06
N LYS A 40 22.34 -1.65 -12.82
CA LYS A 40 23.44 -0.92 -12.18
C LYS A 40 23.74 -1.47 -10.79
N MET A 41 22.72 -1.89 -10.04
CA MET A 41 22.94 -2.54 -8.74
C MET A 41 23.81 -3.79 -8.82
N ALA A 42 23.81 -4.53 -9.94
CA ALA A 42 24.67 -5.70 -10.10
C ALA A 42 26.16 -5.35 -10.29
N LYS A 43 26.47 -4.10 -10.65
CA LYS A 43 27.84 -3.64 -10.95
C LYS A 43 28.44 -2.77 -9.84
N GLU A 44 27.60 -2.18 -9.00
CA GLU A 44 27.99 -1.19 -7.99
C GLU A 44 28.34 -1.79 -6.61
N GLY A 45 28.53 -3.11 -6.52
CA GLY A 45 29.01 -3.76 -5.30
C GLY A 45 28.01 -3.79 -4.13
N HIS A 46 26.71 -3.70 -4.42
CA HIS A 46 25.65 -3.79 -3.40
C HIS A 46 25.61 -5.17 -2.74
N ASP A 47 25.38 -5.20 -1.42
CA ASP A 47 25.28 -6.44 -0.67
C ASP A 47 23.93 -7.16 -0.88
N THR A 48 23.84 -8.41 -0.41
CA THR A 48 22.62 -9.22 -0.54
C THR A 48 21.41 -8.60 0.18
N GLY A 49 21.62 -7.89 1.29
CA GLY A 49 20.57 -7.23 2.03
C GLY A 49 19.96 -6.06 1.26
N GLN A 50 20.81 -5.22 0.66
CA GLN A 50 20.43 -4.09 -0.18
C GLN A 50 19.62 -4.55 -1.40
N VAL A 51 20.14 -5.53 -2.16
CA VAL A 51 19.44 -6.09 -3.32
C VAL A 51 18.11 -6.73 -2.93
N LYS A 52 18.06 -7.44 -1.80
CA LYS A 52 16.84 -8.06 -1.27
C LYS A 52 15.80 -7.01 -0.89
N LEU A 53 16.22 -5.92 -0.24
CA LEU A 53 15.34 -4.81 0.13
C LEU A 53 14.68 -4.20 -1.10
N VAL A 54 15.46 -3.78 -2.09
CA VAL A 54 14.94 -3.17 -3.33
C VAL A 54 14.03 -4.13 -4.08
N THR A 55 14.44 -5.40 -4.21
CA THR A 55 13.65 -6.43 -4.88
C THR A 55 12.26 -6.60 -4.25
N HIS A 56 12.19 -6.69 -2.92
CA HIS A 56 10.91 -6.85 -2.23
C HIS A 56 10.09 -5.56 -2.23
N ALA A 57 10.73 -4.39 -2.06
CA ALA A 57 10.05 -3.11 -2.09
C ALA A 57 9.36 -2.85 -3.44
N ILE A 58 10.06 -3.09 -4.55
CA ILE A 58 9.48 -2.97 -5.91
C ILE A 58 8.32 -3.94 -6.10
N LYS A 59 8.46 -5.20 -5.65
CA LYS A 59 7.38 -6.20 -5.74
C LYS A 59 6.14 -5.77 -4.96
N GLU A 60 6.32 -5.24 -3.75
CA GLU A 60 5.24 -4.75 -2.89
C GLU A 60 4.54 -3.54 -3.49
N MET A 61 5.29 -2.52 -3.93
CA MET A 61 4.70 -1.34 -4.58
C MET A 61 3.95 -1.71 -5.85
N ARG A 62 4.54 -2.54 -6.72
CA ARG A 62 3.87 -3.01 -7.95
C ARG A 62 2.57 -3.75 -7.65
N TYR A 63 2.58 -4.66 -6.68
CA TYR A 63 1.39 -5.42 -6.31
C TYR A 63 0.34 -4.51 -5.65
N GLY A 64 0.74 -3.60 -4.76
CA GLY A 64 -0.12 -2.58 -4.18
C GLY A 64 -0.88 -1.79 -5.24
N TYR A 65 -0.14 -1.15 -6.16
CA TYR A 65 -0.73 -0.40 -7.27
C TYR A 65 -1.64 -1.27 -8.14
N GLN A 66 -1.27 -2.53 -8.43
CA GLN A 66 -2.10 -3.44 -9.21
C GLN A 66 -3.48 -3.65 -8.58
N ILE A 67 -3.57 -3.78 -7.25
CA ILE A 67 -4.84 -3.96 -6.56
C ILE A 67 -5.61 -2.63 -6.49
N PHE A 68 -4.97 -1.54 -6.06
CA PHE A 68 -5.63 -0.23 -5.93
C PHE A 68 -6.12 0.34 -7.27
N ASN A 69 -5.40 0.11 -8.37
CA ASN A 69 -5.79 0.60 -9.70
C ASN A 69 -7.11 0.03 -10.20
N ARG A 70 -7.57 -1.12 -9.67
CA ARG A 70 -8.89 -1.69 -9.99
C ARG A 70 -10.05 -0.87 -9.40
N TYR A 71 -9.76 0.03 -8.47
CA TYR A 71 -10.71 0.86 -7.74
C TYR A 71 -10.40 2.36 -7.95
N LYS A 72 -9.81 2.70 -9.10
CA LYS A 72 -9.51 4.08 -9.46
C LYS A 72 -10.82 4.87 -9.60
N GLY A 73 -10.87 6.06 -9.02
CA GLY A 73 -12.04 6.93 -9.02
C GLY A 73 -12.98 6.75 -7.82
N THR A 74 -12.86 5.67 -7.05
CA THR A 74 -13.58 5.52 -5.77
C THR A 74 -12.77 6.14 -4.65
N ARG A 75 -13.39 7.02 -3.86
CA ARG A 75 -12.71 7.67 -2.73
C ARG A 75 -12.43 6.69 -1.60
N LYS A 76 -11.33 6.91 -0.88
CA LYS A 76 -10.86 6.03 0.19
C LYS A 76 -10.48 6.82 1.42
N VAL A 77 -10.85 6.31 2.60
CA VAL A 77 -10.44 6.88 3.88
C VAL A 77 -9.60 5.86 4.66
N SER A 78 -8.44 6.29 5.14
CA SER A 78 -7.64 5.47 6.07
C SER A 78 -8.11 5.66 7.49
N ILE A 79 -8.39 4.56 8.18
CA ILE A 79 -8.79 4.53 9.58
C ILE A 79 -7.64 3.93 10.40
N TYR A 80 -7.03 4.77 11.22
CA TYR A 80 -5.99 4.37 12.16
C TYR A 80 -6.55 4.28 13.58
N GLY A 81 -6.12 3.28 14.35
CA GLY A 81 -6.53 3.12 15.73
C GLY A 81 -5.91 1.89 16.38
N SER A 82 -6.20 1.72 17.67
CA SER A 82 -5.65 0.61 18.46
C SER A 82 -6.06 -0.77 17.91
N ALA A 83 -5.08 -1.66 17.78
CA ALA A 83 -5.31 -3.10 17.53
C ALA A 83 -5.91 -3.85 18.73
N ARG A 84 -6.02 -3.18 19.88
CA ARG A 84 -6.30 -3.80 21.19
C ARG A 84 -7.62 -3.34 21.81
N THR A 85 -8.36 -2.46 21.13
CA THR A 85 -9.66 -1.98 21.63
C THR A 85 -10.67 -3.13 21.63
N PRO A 86 -11.31 -3.46 22.77
CA PRO A 86 -12.38 -4.47 22.81
C PRO A 86 -13.58 -4.12 21.95
N GLU A 87 -14.29 -5.13 21.43
CA GLU A 87 -15.46 -4.94 20.55
C GLU A 87 -16.67 -4.31 21.26
N ASP A 88 -16.72 -4.37 22.58
CA ASP A 88 -17.74 -3.74 23.43
C ASP A 88 -17.37 -2.32 23.90
N HIS A 89 -16.22 -1.80 23.47
CA HIS A 89 -15.76 -0.46 23.86
C HIS A 89 -16.44 0.64 23.03
N PRO A 90 -16.79 1.80 23.62
CA PRO A 90 -17.40 2.92 22.90
C PRO A 90 -16.63 3.37 21.65
N ASP A 91 -15.30 3.43 21.72
CA ASP A 91 -14.45 3.79 20.57
C ASP A 91 -14.55 2.78 19.42
N TYR A 92 -14.77 1.49 19.72
CA TYR A 92 -14.98 0.46 18.71
C TYR A 92 -16.28 0.73 17.95
N PHE A 93 -17.38 0.97 18.68
CA PHE A 93 -18.66 1.31 18.08
C PHE A 93 -18.60 2.59 17.24
N ALA A 94 -17.90 3.62 17.73
CA ALA A 94 -17.71 4.86 17.01
C ALA A 94 -16.96 4.65 15.68
N ALA A 95 -15.89 3.84 15.69
CA ALA A 95 -15.14 3.53 14.47
C ALA A 95 -15.94 2.67 13.48
N ALA A 96 -16.74 1.71 13.97
CA ALA A 96 -17.60 0.87 13.14
C ALA A 96 -18.71 1.70 12.47
N GLU A 97 -19.36 2.58 13.23
CA GLU A 97 -20.38 3.48 12.72
C GLU A 97 -19.80 4.50 11.74
N PHE A 98 -18.61 5.05 12.01
CA PHE A 98 -17.91 5.90 11.04
C PHE A 98 -17.65 5.14 9.74
N GLY A 99 -17.08 3.93 9.80
CA GLY A 99 -16.85 3.10 8.61
C GLY A 99 -18.13 2.87 7.81
N LYS A 100 -19.23 2.55 8.49
CA LYS A 100 -20.54 2.37 7.85
C LYS A 100 -21.00 3.63 7.12
N GLN A 101 -20.93 4.80 7.75
CA GLN A 101 -21.32 6.07 7.12
C GLN A 101 -20.46 6.41 5.90
N MET A 102 -19.17 6.09 5.94
CA MET A 102 -18.28 6.26 4.79
C MET A 102 -18.69 5.36 3.63
N ALA A 103 -19.04 4.11 3.89
CA ALA A 103 -19.53 3.19 2.87
C ALA A 103 -20.88 3.63 2.28
N GLU A 104 -21.80 4.14 3.10
CA GLU A 104 -23.07 4.73 2.65
C GLU A 104 -22.88 5.97 1.77
N ALA A 105 -21.73 6.64 1.88
CA ALA A 105 -21.34 7.78 1.06
C ALA A 105 -20.48 7.40 -0.17
N ASP A 106 -20.43 6.12 -0.55
CA ASP A 106 -19.63 5.57 -1.65
C ASP A 106 -18.10 5.67 -1.46
N TRP A 107 -17.64 5.74 -0.21
CA TRP A 107 -16.21 5.61 0.12
C TRP A 107 -15.87 4.18 0.49
N MET A 108 -14.63 3.81 0.23
CA MET A 108 -14.03 2.60 0.78
C MET A 108 -13.16 2.94 1.99
N THR A 109 -13.03 2.02 2.93
CA THR A 109 -12.12 2.19 4.07
C THR A 109 -10.82 1.43 3.83
N ILE A 110 -9.73 1.96 4.37
CA ILE A 110 -8.43 1.29 4.41
C ILE A 110 -8.02 1.18 5.88
N THR A 111 -7.65 -0.01 6.33
CA THR A 111 -7.12 -0.22 7.68
C THR A 111 -5.87 -1.08 7.65
N GLY A 112 -5.22 -1.21 8.81
CA GLY A 112 -4.10 -2.13 8.98
C GLY A 112 -4.47 -3.62 9.03
N ALA A 113 -5.76 -3.95 8.89
CA ALA A 113 -6.33 -5.31 8.89
C ALA A 113 -6.17 -6.13 10.17
N GLY A 114 -5.67 -5.57 11.28
CA GLY A 114 -5.70 -6.25 12.58
C GLY A 114 -7.08 -6.20 13.25
N ASP A 115 -7.14 -6.62 14.51
CA ASP A 115 -8.32 -6.51 15.37
C ASP A 115 -8.53 -5.08 15.92
N GLY A 116 -9.43 -4.93 16.89
CA GLY A 116 -9.78 -3.66 17.50
C GLY A 116 -10.33 -2.66 16.50
N ILE A 117 -9.88 -1.40 16.56
CA ILE A 117 -10.38 -0.34 15.69
C ILE A 117 -10.19 -0.65 14.20
N MET A 118 -9.14 -1.38 13.84
CA MET A 118 -8.92 -1.79 12.45
C MET A 118 -10.00 -2.75 11.96
N LYS A 119 -10.46 -3.67 12.82
CA LYS A 119 -11.60 -4.55 12.52
C LYS A 119 -12.90 -3.74 12.49
N ALA A 120 -13.12 -2.84 13.44
CA ALA A 120 -14.28 -1.95 13.46
C ALA A 120 -14.41 -1.16 12.14
N GLY A 121 -13.31 -0.61 11.63
CA GLY A 121 -13.26 0.08 10.34
C GLY A 121 -13.59 -0.78 9.12
N HIS A 122 -13.60 -2.11 9.25
CA HIS A 122 -14.09 -3.05 8.24
C HIS A 122 -15.52 -3.55 8.48
N GLU A 123 -16.04 -3.51 9.72
CA GLU A 123 -17.37 -4.05 10.04
C GLU A 123 -18.49 -3.28 9.36
N GLY A 124 -18.44 -1.95 9.44
CA GLY A 124 -19.43 -1.08 8.80
C GLY A 124 -19.47 -1.24 7.28
N PRO A 125 -18.35 -1.01 6.56
CA PRO A 125 -18.26 -1.16 5.10
C PRO A 125 -18.39 -2.59 4.59
N LYS A 126 -18.18 -3.58 5.47
CA LYS A 126 -18.00 -5.00 5.12
C LYS A 126 -16.84 -5.24 4.15
N ARG A 127 -16.71 -6.47 3.67
CA ARG A 127 -15.60 -6.91 2.82
C ARG A 127 -15.54 -6.17 1.48
N GLU A 128 -16.68 -5.79 0.93
CA GLU A 128 -16.80 -5.23 -0.41
C GLU A 128 -16.13 -3.85 -0.49
N ALA A 129 -16.30 -3.02 0.54
CA ALA A 129 -15.79 -1.65 0.61
C ALA A 129 -14.57 -1.49 1.55
N SER A 130 -13.89 -2.58 1.92
CA SER A 130 -12.74 -2.56 2.84
C SER A 130 -11.42 -2.94 2.17
N PHE A 131 -10.35 -2.22 2.46
CA PHE A 131 -8.98 -2.58 2.13
C PHE A 131 -8.17 -2.89 3.39
N GLY A 132 -7.43 -3.99 3.36
CA GLY A 132 -6.55 -4.38 4.46
C GLY A 132 -5.09 -4.29 4.05
N LEU A 133 -4.32 -3.40 4.68
CA LEU A 133 -2.87 -3.33 4.49
C LEU A 133 -2.18 -3.94 5.70
N ALA A 134 -1.96 -5.25 5.68
CA ALA A 134 -1.32 -5.99 6.76
C ALA A 134 0.20 -5.89 6.70
N ILE A 135 0.87 -5.96 7.86
CA ILE A 135 2.33 -6.04 7.97
C ILE A 135 2.72 -7.40 8.55
N ARG A 136 3.67 -8.08 7.91
CA ARG A 136 4.19 -9.37 8.40
C ARG A 136 5.14 -9.12 9.58
N LEU A 137 4.70 -9.48 10.79
CA LEU A 137 5.56 -9.50 11.96
C LEU A 137 5.90 -10.96 12.35
N PRO A 138 6.98 -11.20 13.12
CA PRO A 138 7.43 -12.56 13.41
C PRO A 138 6.50 -13.32 14.37
N PHE A 139 5.67 -12.62 15.15
CA PHE A 139 4.91 -13.20 16.28
C PHE A 139 3.42 -12.74 16.38
N GLU A 140 2.94 -11.87 15.49
CA GLU A 140 1.54 -11.37 15.34
C GLU A 140 1.37 -10.95 13.86
N THR A 141 0.24 -10.84 13.18
CA THR A 141 -1.20 -10.86 13.46
C THR A 141 -1.83 -11.49 12.21
N THR A 142 -2.83 -12.37 12.37
CA THR A 142 -3.73 -12.73 11.27
C THR A 142 -4.61 -11.53 10.94
N ALA A 143 -5.00 -11.38 9.67
CA ALA A 143 -5.97 -10.36 9.32
C ALA A 143 -7.31 -10.64 10.01
N ASN A 144 -8.08 -9.60 10.32
CA ASN A 144 -9.41 -9.78 10.87
C ASN A 144 -10.31 -10.58 9.90
N ALA A 145 -11.24 -11.35 10.47
CA ALA A 145 -12.08 -12.30 9.74
C ALA A 145 -12.91 -11.67 8.58
N ILE A 146 -13.12 -10.35 8.62
CA ILE A 146 -13.92 -9.64 7.61
C ILE A 146 -13.18 -9.60 6.28
N ILE A 147 -11.88 -9.30 6.29
CA ILE A 147 -11.08 -9.13 5.06
C ILE A 147 -10.18 -10.34 4.77
N GLU A 148 -10.17 -11.34 5.65
CA GLU A 148 -9.41 -12.57 5.45
C GLU A 148 -9.79 -13.27 4.14
N GLY A 149 -8.77 -13.60 3.34
CA GLY A 149 -8.92 -14.23 2.03
C GLY A 149 -9.33 -13.31 0.88
N ASP A 150 -9.59 -12.03 1.13
CA ASP A 150 -9.95 -11.06 0.08
C ASP A 150 -8.72 -10.58 -0.70
N HIS A 151 -8.85 -10.30 -2.00
CA HIS A 151 -7.74 -9.79 -2.82
C HIS A 151 -7.32 -8.35 -2.45
N LYS A 152 -8.17 -7.60 -1.74
CA LYS A 152 -7.88 -6.28 -1.16
C LYS A 152 -7.10 -6.37 0.17
N LEU A 153 -6.84 -7.58 0.68
CA LEU A 153 -5.90 -7.82 1.78
C LEU A 153 -4.48 -7.96 1.23
N ILE A 154 -3.68 -6.91 1.40
CA ILE A 154 -2.31 -6.83 0.91
C ILE A 154 -1.34 -7.00 2.07
N ASN A 155 -0.40 -7.94 1.93
CA ASN A 155 0.57 -8.26 2.96
C ASN A 155 1.93 -7.65 2.62
N PHE A 156 2.38 -6.70 3.44
CA PHE A 156 3.68 -6.05 3.32
C PHE A 156 4.70 -6.69 4.25
N ARG A 157 5.97 -6.63 3.86
CA ARG A 157 7.14 -6.96 4.66
C ARG A 157 7.77 -5.70 5.26
N TYR A 158 7.73 -4.59 4.52
CA TYR A 158 8.35 -3.35 4.96
C TYR A 158 7.29 -2.31 5.36
N PHE A 159 7.55 -1.61 6.45
CA PHE A 159 6.67 -0.54 6.92
C PHE A 159 6.59 0.63 5.92
N PHE A 160 7.69 1.01 5.29
CA PHE A 160 7.71 2.17 4.39
C PHE A 160 6.88 1.96 3.11
N THR A 161 6.86 0.75 2.54
CA THR A 161 6.00 0.46 1.38
C THR A 161 4.54 0.42 1.78
N ARG A 162 4.22 -0.10 2.98
CA ARG A 162 2.86 -0.08 3.54
C ARG A 162 2.35 1.35 3.77
N LYS A 163 3.16 2.19 4.42
CA LYS A 163 2.88 3.61 4.68
C LYS A 163 2.69 4.39 3.39
N LEU A 164 3.56 4.15 2.40
CA LEU A 164 3.41 4.73 1.07
C LEU A 164 2.03 4.39 0.45
N MET A 165 1.55 3.16 0.60
CA MET A 165 0.24 2.76 0.06
C MET A 165 -0.92 3.39 0.84
N PHE A 166 -0.81 3.56 2.15
CA PHE A 166 -1.79 4.33 2.92
C PHE A 166 -1.86 5.77 2.42
N MET A 167 -0.72 6.45 2.32
CA MET A 167 -0.67 7.87 1.95
C MET A 167 -1.08 8.14 0.51
N THR A 168 -0.63 7.31 -0.45
CA THR A 168 -0.91 7.55 -1.88
C THR A 168 -2.31 7.15 -2.31
N HIS A 169 -3.03 6.34 -1.51
CA HIS A 169 -4.35 5.84 -1.86
C HIS A 169 -5.46 6.25 -0.90
N SER A 170 -5.20 7.22 -0.02
CA SER A 170 -6.23 7.81 0.85
C SER A 170 -6.54 9.23 0.43
N ASP A 171 -7.83 9.53 0.29
CA ASP A 171 -8.35 10.88 0.10
C ASP A 171 -8.62 11.59 1.43
N ALA A 172 -8.71 10.81 2.52
CA ALA A 172 -8.85 11.30 3.88
C ALA A 172 -8.20 10.34 4.88
N VAL A 173 -7.85 10.86 6.05
CA VAL A 173 -7.31 10.10 7.18
C VAL A 173 -8.15 10.39 8.42
N VAL A 174 -8.50 9.35 9.16
CA VAL A 174 -9.11 9.45 10.49
C VAL A 174 -8.21 8.71 11.48
N ALA A 175 -7.94 9.36 12.62
CA ALA A 175 -7.20 8.76 13.73
C ALA A 175 -8.13 8.61 14.93
N CYS A 176 -8.50 7.38 15.25
CA CYS A 176 -9.19 7.00 16.47
C CYS A 176 -8.18 6.85 17.63
N PRO A 177 -8.65 6.72 18.88
CA PRO A 177 -7.77 6.41 20.01
C PRO A 177 -6.88 5.18 19.74
N GLY A 178 -5.58 5.35 19.99
CA GLY A 178 -4.57 4.38 19.59
C GLY A 178 -3.20 4.61 20.23
N GLY A 179 -2.35 3.58 20.10
CA GLY A 179 -0.97 3.61 20.60
C GLY A 179 0.03 4.18 19.60
N PHE A 180 1.29 3.76 19.72
CA PHE A 180 2.37 4.29 18.88
C PHE A 180 2.17 4.09 17.38
N GLY A 181 1.63 2.95 16.94
CA GLY A 181 1.35 2.74 15.51
C GLY A 181 0.34 3.74 14.94
N THR A 182 -0.67 4.11 15.73
CA THR A 182 -1.65 5.13 15.34
C THR A 182 -1.03 6.52 15.30
N GLN A 183 -0.19 6.85 16.29
CA GLN A 183 0.50 8.15 16.34
C GLN A 183 1.51 8.28 15.19
N ASP A 184 2.26 7.22 14.88
CA ASP A 184 3.23 7.17 13.78
C ASP A 184 2.57 7.53 12.44
N GLU A 185 1.47 6.87 12.09
CA GLU A 185 0.71 7.16 10.86
C GLU A 185 0.07 8.56 10.88
N LEU A 186 -0.46 9.01 12.04
CA LEU A 186 -1.04 10.34 12.17
C LEU A 186 0.01 11.45 11.97
N PHE A 187 1.17 11.35 12.62
CA PHE A 187 2.22 12.36 12.48
C PHE A 187 2.86 12.34 11.08
N GLU A 188 2.95 11.18 10.43
CA GLU A 188 3.37 11.09 9.03
C GLU A 188 2.39 11.84 8.11
N ALA A 189 1.08 11.58 8.25
CA ALA A 189 0.06 12.28 7.48
C ALA A 189 0.09 13.80 7.72
N LEU A 190 0.18 14.24 8.98
CA LEU A 190 0.29 15.67 9.32
C LEU A 190 1.54 16.32 8.74
N THR A 191 2.67 15.62 8.75
CA THR A 191 3.93 16.12 8.17
C THR A 191 3.78 16.31 6.66
N LEU A 192 3.21 15.34 5.95
CA LEU A 192 2.98 15.42 4.50
C LEU A 192 1.97 16.49 4.10
N ILE A 193 0.98 16.79 4.95
CA ILE A 193 0.04 17.90 4.72
C ILE A 193 0.74 19.26 4.89
N GLN A 194 1.69 19.34 5.84
CA GLN A 194 2.38 20.59 6.15
C GLN A 194 3.38 21.02 5.07
N THR A 195 4.09 20.07 4.45
CA THR A 195 5.21 20.31 3.52
C THR A 195 4.79 20.23 2.06
#